data_AF-A0AB33ZB66-F1
#
_entry.id   AF-A0AB33ZB66-F1
#
_cell.length_a   1.000
_cell.length_b   1.000
_cell.length_c   1.000
_cell.angle_alpha   90.00
_cell.angle_beta   90.00
_cell.angle_gamma   90.00
#
_symmetry.space_group_name_H-M   'P 1'
#
loop_
_entity.id
_entity.type
_entity.pdbx_description
1 polymer ?
#
loop_
_entity_poly.entity_id
_entity_poly.type
_entity_poly.pdbx_seq_one_letter_code
_entity_poly.pdbx_strand_id
1 'polypeptide(L)'
;MLYRQYYLSPIGRLCLVASDQALYGVWLEGQKHFQAGIKEEELVDTSNSILKKTKHWLEAYFKGDNPSPDILPLADRGTDFQQKVWSVLGEIPYGRTISYGQISQQISCKSAQAVGTAVGKNPWLILVPCHRVLPSSGQIGNYAAGEEAKCFLLHLEDIRFDSPREIAYARKKEKNMYTFYEYPKCSTCRKAKAELNQLGLDVESINIKENPPSAQFLKELLEGSDLELKKFFNTSGQSYRSLGLKDKLPTLSLDEAVELLASDGMLIKRPILIKDGKVLQVGYRTPYQDLNL
;
A
#
# COMPACT_ATOMS: atom_id res chain seq x y z
N MET A 1 -13.95 11.59 33.88
CA MET A 1 -13.43 10.21 33.93
C MET A 1 -12.73 9.91 32.62
N LEU A 2 -11.65 9.12 32.62
CA LEU A 2 -10.99 8.68 31.39
C LEU A 2 -11.28 7.20 31.15
N TYR A 3 -11.64 6.90 29.92
CA TYR A 3 -11.99 5.59 29.42
C TYR A 3 -10.85 5.05 28.58
N ARG A 4 -10.46 3.79 28.80
CA ARG A 4 -9.43 3.11 28.02
C ARG A 4 -10.02 1.94 27.26
N GLN A 5 -9.60 1.82 26.00
CA GLN A 5 -9.74 0.60 25.22
C GLN A 5 -8.48 0.31 24.43
N TYR A 6 -8.32 -0.96 24.07
CA TYR A 6 -7.28 -1.38 23.16
C TYR A 6 -7.86 -1.74 21.79
N TYR A 7 -7.04 -1.54 20.76
CA TYR A 7 -7.29 -1.93 19.38
C TYR A 7 -6.08 -2.70 18.86
N LEU A 8 -6.30 -3.92 18.36
CA LEU A 8 -5.23 -4.71 17.76
C LEU A 8 -5.07 -4.27 16.30
N SER A 9 -3.88 -3.82 15.93
CA SER A 9 -3.56 -3.32 14.59
C SER A 9 -2.39 -4.07 13.96
N PRO A 10 -2.15 -3.94 12.65
CA PRO A 10 -0.98 -4.51 11.98
C PRO A 10 0.37 -4.06 12.55
N ILE A 11 0.43 -2.90 13.21
CA ILE A 11 1.65 -2.38 13.85
C ILE A 11 1.75 -2.71 15.34
N GLY A 12 0.80 -3.49 15.87
CA GLY A 12 0.72 -3.89 17.27
C GLY A 12 -0.51 -3.34 17.99
N ARG A 13 -0.54 -3.48 19.32
CA ARG A 13 -1.69 -3.10 20.15
C ARG A 13 -1.69 -1.61 20.44
N LEU A 14 -2.72 -0.90 19.96
CA LEU A 14 -2.94 0.51 20.23
C LEU A 14 -3.79 0.69 21.49
N CYS A 15 -3.32 1.51 22.41
CA CYS A 15 -4.07 2.01 23.57
C CYS A 15 -4.77 3.31 23.18
N LEU A 16 -6.09 3.34 23.34
CA LEU A 16 -6.97 4.46 23.06
C LEU A 16 -7.51 4.99 24.39
N VAL A 17 -7.35 6.28 24.65
CA VAL A 17 -7.88 6.91 25.87
C VAL A 17 -8.74 8.11 25.50
N ALA A 18 -9.95 8.19 26.05
CA ALA A 18 -10.87 9.31 25.84
C ALA A 18 -11.61 9.67 27.12
N SER A 19 -12.05 10.91 27.23
CA SER A 19 -13.15 11.30 28.12
C SER A 19 -14.48 11.23 27.36
N ASP A 20 -15.59 11.64 27.98
CA ASP A 20 -16.86 11.83 27.27
C ASP A 20 -16.81 12.93 26.20
N GLN A 21 -15.86 13.85 26.30
CA GLN A 21 -15.79 15.06 25.46
C GLN A 21 -14.74 14.95 24.36
N ALA A 22 -13.62 14.28 24.63
CA ALA A 22 -12.46 14.30 23.75
C ALA A 22 -11.59 13.04 23.84
N LEU A 23 -10.90 12.73 22.75
CA LEU A 23 -9.85 11.72 22.64
C LEU A 23 -8.54 12.28 23.18
N TYR A 24 -8.01 11.67 24.24
CA TYR A 24 -6.79 12.09 24.93
C TYR A 24 -5.53 11.53 24.28
N GLY A 25 -5.64 10.38 23.61
CA GLY A 25 -4.56 9.87 22.80
C GLY A 25 -4.78 8.48 22.23
N VAL A 26 -3.87 8.15 21.32
CA VAL A 26 -3.70 6.88 20.63
C VAL A 26 -2.21 6.58 20.70
N TRP A 27 -1.83 5.53 21.44
CA TRP A 27 -0.44 5.14 21.60
C TRP A 27 -0.24 3.68 21.23
N LEU A 28 0.88 3.35 20.60
CA LEU A 28 1.34 1.97 20.50
C LEU A 28 1.91 1.51 21.85
N GLU A 29 1.49 0.34 22.31
CA GLU A 29 2.02 -0.28 23.52
C GLU A 29 3.55 -0.38 23.48
N GLY A 30 4.23 0.13 24.52
CA GLY A 30 5.69 0.17 24.59
C GLY A 30 6.38 1.36 23.91
N GLN A 31 5.65 2.31 23.31
CA GLN A 31 6.27 3.50 22.71
C GLN A 31 6.92 4.44 23.76
N LYS A 32 7.90 5.26 23.35
CA LYS A 32 8.72 6.11 24.25
C LYS A 32 7.94 7.06 25.18
N HIS A 33 6.76 7.50 24.77
CA HIS A 33 5.89 8.42 25.52
C HIS A 33 4.48 7.84 25.74
N PHE A 34 4.40 6.54 25.99
CA PHE A 34 3.15 5.81 26.21
C PHE A 34 2.34 6.44 27.35
N GLN A 35 1.08 6.83 27.06
CA GLN A 35 0.13 7.45 27.99
C GLN A 35 0.70 8.64 28.79
N ALA A 36 1.64 9.40 28.20
CA ALA A 36 2.34 10.47 28.91
C ALA A 36 1.37 11.48 29.56
N GLY A 37 1.50 11.65 30.87
CA GLY A 37 0.68 12.56 31.66
C GLY A 37 -0.72 12.04 31.99
N ILE A 38 -0.93 10.73 31.98
CA ILE A 38 -2.15 10.06 32.46
C ILE A 38 -1.73 8.98 33.44
N LYS A 39 -2.33 8.94 34.63
CA LYS A 39 -2.07 7.90 35.63
C LYS A 39 -3.03 6.74 35.47
N GLU A 40 -2.60 5.54 35.85
CA GLU A 40 -3.41 4.32 35.72
C GLU A 40 -4.69 4.40 36.55
N GLU A 41 -4.66 5.06 37.71
CA GLU A 41 -5.84 5.18 38.58
C GLU A 41 -6.93 6.11 38.01
N GLU A 42 -6.60 6.93 37.01
CA GLU A 42 -7.55 7.80 36.32
C GLU A 42 -8.30 7.06 35.20
N LEU A 43 -7.85 5.86 34.85
CA LEU A 43 -8.33 5.07 33.72
C LEU A 43 -9.36 4.04 34.16
N VAL A 44 -10.45 3.97 33.40
CA VAL A 44 -11.46 2.93 33.51
C VAL A 44 -11.50 2.15 32.20
N ASP A 45 -11.28 0.84 32.29
CA ASP A 45 -11.35 -0.07 31.14
C ASP A 45 -12.80 -0.31 30.72
N THR A 46 -13.32 0.62 29.93
CA THR A 46 -14.65 0.54 29.33
C THR A 46 -14.71 1.37 28.04
N SER A 47 -15.79 1.21 27.29
CA SER A 47 -15.99 1.90 26.02
C SER A 47 -16.81 3.17 26.17
N ASN A 48 -16.63 4.11 25.26
CA ASN A 48 -17.55 5.22 25.05
C ASN A 48 -17.73 5.52 23.54
N SER A 49 -18.54 6.51 23.21
CA SER A 49 -18.84 6.87 21.81
C SER A 49 -17.59 7.30 21.03
N ILE A 50 -16.68 8.04 21.65
CA ILE A 50 -15.44 8.51 21.03
C ILE A 50 -14.51 7.33 20.72
N LEU A 51 -14.26 6.43 21.68
CA LEU A 51 -13.43 5.24 21.48
C LEU A 51 -13.98 4.34 20.37
N LYS A 52 -15.32 4.20 20.28
CA LYS A 52 -15.96 3.45 19.17
C LYS A 52 -15.69 4.11 17.83
N LYS A 53 -15.83 5.43 17.72
CA LYS A 53 -15.51 6.18 16.48
C LYS A 53 -14.03 6.06 16.12
N THR A 54 -13.13 6.19 17.10
CA THR A 54 -11.69 6.03 16.87
C THR A 54 -11.36 4.63 16.34
N LYS A 55 -11.97 3.57 16.88
CA LYS A 55 -11.77 2.21 16.35
C LYS A 55 -12.25 2.06 14.91
N HIS A 56 -13.44 2.57 14.58
CA HIS A 56 -13.95 2.55 13.20
C HIS A 56 -13.04 3.32 12.24
N TRP A 57 -12.54 4.49 12.66
CA TRP A 57 -11.59 5.27 11.90
C TRP A 57 -10.29 4.49 11.64
N LEU A 58 -9.72 3.88 12.69
CA LEU A 58 -8.51 3.06 12.57
C LEU A 58 -8.72 1.86 11.66
N GLU A 59 -9.88 1.21 11.74
CA GLU A 59 -10.21 0.07 10.90
C GLU A 59 -10.30 0.43 9.42
N ALA A 60 -10.89 1.58 9.06
CA ALA A 60 -10.88 2.09 7.69
C ALA A 60 -9.45 2.45 7.24
N TYR A 61 -8.71 3.18 8.07
CA TYR A 61 -7.32 3.57 7.78
C TYR A 61 -6.42 2.35 7.49
N PHE A 62 -6.44 1.33 8.35
CA PHE A 62 -5.63 0.12 8.16
C PHE A 62 -6.10 -0.77 6.99
N LYS A 63 -7.30 -0.55 6.43
CA LYS A 63 -7.76 -1.16 5.18
C LYS A 63 -7.27 -0.42 3.93
N GLY A 64 -6.54 0.69 4.09
CA GLY A 64 -6.02 1.52 3.00
C GLY A 64 -6.92 2.71 2.63
N ASP A 65 -8.01 2.95 3.37
CA ASP A 65 -8.82 4.15 3.17
C ASP A 65 -8.12 5.40 3.75
N ASN A 66 -8.56 6.58 3.32
CA ASN A 66 -8.13 7.87 3.89
C ASN A 66 -9.31 8.56 4.63
N PRO A 67 -9.74 8.07 5.80
CA PRO A 67 -10.83 8.68 6.56
C PRO A 67 -10.38 10.01 7.19
N SER A 68 -11.23 11.05 7.13
CA SER A 68 -10.93 12.33 7.81
C SER A 68 -10.92 12.15 9.33
N PRO A 69 -9.89 12.65 10.05
CA PRO A 69 -9.83 12.61 11.50
C PRO A 69 -10.71 13.67 12.18
N ASP A 70 -11.28 14.64 11.44
CA ASP A 70 -12.05 15.77 11.99
C ASP A 70 -13.33 15.34 12.72
N ILE A 71 -13.77 14.10 12.51
CA ILE A 71 -14.90 13.49 13.23
C ILE A 71 -14.60 13.19 14.70
N LEU A 72 -13.32 13.25 15.11
CA LEU A 72 -12.85 12.94 16.46
C LEU A 72 -12.46 14.24 17.19
N PRO A 73 -13.12 14.59 18.30
CA PRO A 73 -12.70 15.72 19.12
C PRO A 73 -11.39 15.36 19.84
N LEU A 74 -10.27 16.00 19.49
CA LEU A 74 -9.00 15.80 20.19
C LEU A 74 -8.94 16.67 21.45
N ALA A 75 -8.39 16.13 22.53
CA ALA A 75 -8.26 16.87 23.78
C ALA A 75 -7.22 17.99 23.65
N ASP A 76 -7.42 19.12 24.32
CA ASP A 76 -6.39 20.15 24.41
C ASP A 76 -5.25 19.64 25.31
N ARG A 77 -4.07 19.39 24.72
CA ARG A 77 -2.89 18.81 25.39
C ARG A 77 -1.62 19.50 24.93
N GLY A 78 -0.57 19.29 25.71
CA GLY A 78 0.78 19.77 25.38
C GLY A 78 0.99 21.26 25.67
N THR A 79 2.22 21.71 25.49
CA THR A 79 2.59 23.12 25.59
C THR A 79 2.19 23.89 24.32
N ASP A 80 2.10 25.21 24.38
CA ASP A 80 1.83 26.06 23.21
C ASP A 80 2.75 25.74 22.02
N PHE A 81 4.03 25.46 22.30
CA PHE A 81 4.98 25.06 21.26
C PHE A 81 4.64 23.71 20.65
N GLN A 82 4.26 22.73 21.47
CA GLN A 82 3.84 21.42 20.99
C GLN A 82 2.56 21.51 20.16
N GLN A 83 1.57 22.27 20.62
CA GLN A 83 0.32 22.48 19.89
C GLN A 83 0.56 23.11 18.51
N LYS A 84 1.44 24.12 18.42
CA LYS A 84 1.85 24.70 17.12
C LYS A 84 2.46 23.66 16.19
N VAL A 85 3.36 22.82 16.71
CA VAL A 85 3.97 21.73 15.92
C VAL A 85 2.90 20.73 15.48
N TRP A 86 2.02 20.30 16.38
CA TRP A 86 0.99 19.30 16.10
C TRP A 86 -0.10 19.80 15.15
N SER A 87 -0.40 21.10 15.16
CA SER A 87 -1.25 21.74 14.15
C SER A 87 -0.68 21.55 12.76
N VAL A 88 0.62 21.87 12.57
CA VAL A 88 1.31 21.64 11.30
C VAL A 88 1.28 20.16 10.91
N LEU A 89 1.44 19.24 11.88
CA LEU A 89 1.33 17.81 11.58
C LEU A 89 -0.05 17.43 11.06
N GLY A 90 -1.12 17.94 11.66
CA GLY A 90 -2.50 17.69 11.26
C GLY A 90 -2.82 18.16 9.84
N GLU A 91 -2.08 19.15 9.33
CA GLU A 91 -2.24 19.68 7.98
C GLU A 91 -1.53 18.84 6.89
N ILE A 92 -0.66 17.89 7.26
CA ILE A 92 0.06 17.07 6.29
C ILE A 92 -0.91 16.11 5.61
N PRO A 93 -1.13 16.19 4.29
CA PRO A 93 -2.08 15.29 3.61
C PRO A 93 -1.62 13.82 3.62
N TYR A 94 -2.59 12.91 3.49
CA TYR A 94 -2.32 11.49 3.26
C TYR A 94 -1.42 11.28 2.03
N GLY A 95 -0.42 10.40 2.13
CA GLY A 95 0.51 10.13 1.04
C GLY A 95 1.53 11.25 0.78
N ARG A 96 1.62 12.25 1.67
CA ARG A 96 2.60 13.34 1.60
C ARG A 96 3.48 13.37 2.83
N THR A 97 4.66 13.98 2.68
CA THR A 97 5.64 14.13 3.75
C THR A 97 6.07 15.57 3.91
N ILE A 98 6.63 15.86 5.07
CA ILE A 98 7.25 17.15 5.38
C ILE A 98 8.57 16.89 6.12
N SER A 99 9.54 17.79 5.98
CA SER A 99 10.78 17.72 6.75
C SER A 99 10.71 18.48 8.07
N TYR A 100 11.53 18.06 9.04
CA TYR A 100 11.70 18.81 10.29
C TYR A 100 12.10 20.28 10.06
N GLY A 101 12.91 20.54 9.02
CA GLY A 101 13.30 21.90 8.64
C GLY A 101 12.13 22.74 8.12
N GLN A 102 11.27 22.13 7.29
CA GLN A 102 10.07 22.81 6.79
C GLN A 102 9.08 23.13 7.92
N ILE A 103 8.85 22.20 8.87
CA ILE A 103 8.03 22.48 10.05
C ILE A 103 8.65 23.64 10.85
N SER A 104 9.97 23.60 11.08
CA SER A 104 10.69 24.65 11.82
C SER A 104 10.50 26.02 11.17
N GLN A 105 10.55 26.11 9.84
CA GLN A 105 10.29 27.34 9.09
C GLN A 105 8.84 27.83 9.25
N GLN A 106 7.85 26.94 9.10
CA GLN A 106 6.43 27.31 9.21
C GLN A 106 6.08 27.87 10.58
N ILE A 107 6.63 27.30 11.66
CA ILE A 107 6.36 27.78 13.02
C ILE A 107 7.36 28.85 13.51
N SER A 108 8.23 29.35 12.62
CA SER A 108 9.29 30.32 12.93
C SER A 108 10.21 29.90 14.08
N CYS A 109 10.51 28.60 14.20
CA CYS A 109 11.47 28.05 15.15
C CYS A 109 12.85 27.92 14.48
N LYS A 110 13.92 28.22 15.23
CA LYS A 110 15.31 28.04 14.76
C LYS A 110 15.90 26.66 15.09
N SER A 111 15.17 25.79 15.80
CA SER A 111 15.68 24.51 16.28
C SER A 111 14.87 23.32 15.77
N ALA A 112 15.39 22.65 14.74
CA ALA A 112 14.84 21.39 14.24
C ALA A 112 14.82 20.28 15.31
N GLN A 113 15.74 20.32 16.29
CA GLN A 113 15.77 19.37 17.41
C GLN A 113 14.59 19.58 18.37
N ALA A 114 14.23 20.85 18.65
CA ALA A 114 13.05 21.16 19.45
C ALA A 114 11.77 20.69 18.74
N VAL A 115 11.68 20.92 17.42
CA VAL A 115 10.59 20.38 16.58
C VAL A 115 10.54 18.87 16.67
N GLY A 116 11.66 18.17 16.47
CA GLY A 116 11.71 16.70 16.55
C GLY A 116 11.27 16.15 17.92
N THR A 117 11.63 16.85 18.99
CA THR A 117 11.18 16.51 20.35
C THR A 117 9.66 16.68 20.51
N ALA A 118 9.09 17.75 19.95
CA ALA A 118 7.64 17.98 19.97
C ALA A 118 6.88 16.97 19.10
N VAL A 119 7.38 16.66 17.90
CA VAL A 119 6.83 15.62 17.01
C VAL A 119 6.77 14.27 17.72
N GLY A 120 7.85 13.87 18.40
CA GLY A 120 7.91 12.60 19.13
C GLY A 120 6.96 12.51 20.33
N LYS A 121 6.54 13.65 20.88
CA LYS A 121 5.61 13.72 22.04
C LYS A 121 4.13 13.78 21.63
N ASN A 122 3.82 13.66 20.33
CA ASN A 122 2.46 13.60 19.84
C ASN A 122 1.66 12.47 20.54
N PRO A 123 0.54 12.76 21.22
CA PRO A 123 -0.26 11.75 21.89
C PRO A 123 -1.27 11.05 20.96
N TRP A 124 -1.51 11.55 19.75
CA TRP A 124 -2.48 10.98 18.81
C TRP A 124 -1.78 10.34 17.62
N LEU A 125 -1.12 9.20 17.86
CA LEU A 125 -0.46 8.42 16.81
C LEU A 125 -1.44 8.16 15.65
N ILE A 126 -0.94 8.22 14.42
CA ILE A 126 -1.69 8.02 13.16
C ILE A 126 -2.67 9.17 12.84
N LEU A 127 -3.51 9.59 13.79
CA LEU A 127 -4.48 10.68 13.62
C LEU A 127 -3.83 12.04 13.39
N VAL A 128 -2.84 12.38 14.24
CA VAL A 128 -1.90 13.47 14.01
C VAL A 128 -0.64 12.82 13.42
N PRO A 129 -0.38 12.94 12.11
CA PRO A 129 0.46 12.01 11.37
C PRO A 129 1.96 12.31 11.52
N CYS A 130 2.50 12.13 12.73
CA CYS A 130 3.93 12.32 12.99
C CYS A 130 4.83 11.35 12.21
N HIS A 131 4.31 10.22 11.69
CA HIS A 131 5.04 9.31 10.80
C HIS A 131 5.36 9.94 9.44
N ARG A 132 4.61 10.95 8.99
CA ARG A 132 4.85 11.67 7.72
C ARG A 132 6.01 12.66 7.79
N VAL A 133 6.63 12.82 8.96
CA VAL A 133 7.81 13.69 9.13
C VAL A 133 9.09 12.91 8.87
N LEU A 134 9.83 13.31 7.83
CA LEU A 134 11.09 12.68 7.44
C LEU A 134 12.27 13.67 7.55
N PRO A 135 13.49 13.22 7.84
CA PRO A 135 14.69 13.99 7.57
C PRO A 135 14.79 14.41 6.10
N SER A 136 15.40 15.56 5.82
CA SER A 136 15.61 16.03 4.45
C SER A 136 16.53 15.12 3.61
N SER A 137 17.23 14.18 4.25
CA SER A 137 18.03 13.16 3.58
C SER A 137 17.19 12.08 2.89
N GLY A 138 15.86 12.06 3.07
CA GLY A 138 14.98 11.03 2.52
C GLY A 138 14.90 9.76 3.36
N GLN A 139 15.73 9.64 4.41
CA GLN A 139 15.73 8.48 5.30
C GLN A 139 14.46 8.38 6.15
N ILE A 140 14.20 7.22 6.77
CA ILE A 140 13.02 7.06 7.64
C ILE A 140 13.10 7.91 8.92
N GLY A 141 14.29 8.11 9.48
CA GLY A 141 14.50 8.79 10.75
C GLY A 141 13.83 8.10 11.95
N ASN A 142 13.87 8.76 13.11
CA ASN A 142 13.32 8.19 14.35
C ASN A 142 11.78 8.29 14.40
N TYR A 143 11.16 7.34 15.10
CA TYR A 143 9.73 7.33 15.40
C TYR A 143 9.48 6.90 16.84
N ALA A 144 8.55 7.57 17.54
CA ALA A 144 8.26 7.29 18.94
C ALA A 144 7.73 5.86 19.17
N ALA A 145 7.02 5.31 18.19
CA ALA A 145 6.48 3.96 18.18
C ALA A 145 7.38 2.93 17.45
N GLY A 146 8.64 3.30 17.19
CA GLY A 146 9.63 2.41 16.56
C GLY A 146 9.63 2.45 15.03
N GLU A 147 10.76 2.07 14.44
CA GLU A 147 10.99 2.15 13.00
C GLU A 147 10.02 1.25 12.21
N GLU A 148 9.69 0.07 12.73
CA GLU A 148 8.81 -0.90 12.07
C GLU A 148 7.40 -0.36 11.84
N ALA A 149 6.83 0.26 12.88
CA ALA A 149 5.53 0.91 12.78
C ALA A 149 5.55 2.04 11.75
N LYS A 150 6.62 2.86 11.74
CA LYS A 150 6.76 3.95 10.78
C LYS A 150 6.86 3.42 9.34
N CYS A 151 7.69 2.40 9.11
CA CYS A 151 7.81 1.75 7.79
C CYS A 151 6.45 1.27 7.30
N PHE A 152 5.69 0.55 8.14
CA PHE A 152 4.39 0.02 7.77
C PHE A 152 3.42 1.15 7.40
N LEU A 153 3.32 2.19 8.23
CA LEU A 153 2.40 3.30 8.00
C LEU A 153 2.75 4.07 6.72
N LEU A 154 4.03 4.34 6.47
CA LEU A 154 4.46 5.01 5.23
C LEU A 154 4.12 4.18 3.99
N HIS A 155 4.32 2.85 4.02
CA HIS A 155 3.94 1.98 2.91
C HIS A 155 2.44 1.87 2.69
N LEU A 156 1.66 1.84 3.78
CA LEU A 156 0.20 1.85 3.71
C LEU A 156 -0.30 3.08 2.97
N GLU A 157 0.39 4.22 3.11
CA GLU A 157 0.08 5.48 2.43
C GLU A 157 0.80 5.67 1.09
N ASP A 158 1.44 4.63 0.55
CA ASP A 158 2.24 4.68 -0.69
C ASP A 158 3.36 5.76 -0.68
N ILE A 159 3.92 6.06 0.49
CA ILE A 159 5.05 6.99 0.66
C ILE A 159 6.37 6.23 0.54
N ARG A 160 7.24 6.71 -0.36
CA ARG A 160 8.62 6.22 -0.53
C ARG A 160 9.60 6.91 0.41
N PHE A 161 10.61 6.20 0.89
CA PHE A 161 11.63 6.70 1.83
C PHE A 161 12.87 5.81 1.86
N ASP A 162 14.07 6.39 1.87
CA ASP A 162 15.30 5.62 1.84
C ASP A 162 15.56 4.86 3.16
N SER A 163 15.27 3.57 3.16
CA SER A 163 15.64 2.64 4.24
C SER A 163 16.05 1.29 3.66
N PRO A 164 17.10 0.63 4.19
CA PRO A 164 17.38 -0.78 3.86
C PRO A 164 16.15 -1.68 4.06
N ARG A 165 15.25 -1.31 4.98
CA ARG A 165 13.97 -2.00 5.23
C ARG A 165 12.88 -1.64 4.21
N GLU A 166 12.86 -0.42 3.67
CA GLU A 166 11.99 -0.10 2.52
C GLU A 166 12.42 -0.91 1.31
N ILE A 167 13.72 -0.96 1.01
CA ILE A 167 14.25 -1.79 -0.07
C ILE A 167 13.89 -3.26 0.14
N ALA A 168 13.99 -3.78 1.37
CA ALA A 168 13.59 -5.16 1.68
C ALA A 168 12.06 -5.38 1.60
N TYR A 169 11.25 -4.42 2.04
CA TYR A 169 9.79 -4.49 1.97
C TYR A 169 9.30 -4.36 0.53
N ALA A 170 9.79 -3.37 -0.23
CA ALA A 170 9.53 -3.19 -1.65
C ALA A 170 9.91 -4.44 -2.43
N ARG A 171 11.11 -5.02 -2.19
CA ARG A 171 11.49 -6.32 -2.77
C ARG A 171 10.57 -7.46 -2.36
N LYS A 172 10.07 -7.48 -1.12
CA LYS A 172 9.13 -8.51 -0.64
C LYS A 172 7.73 -8.33 -1.26
N LYS A 173 7.27 -7.08 -1.44
CA LYS A 173 6.00 -6.74 -2.10
C LYS A 173 6.09 -7.04 -3.59
N GLU A 174 7.14 -6.61 -4.28
CA GLU A 174 7.41 -6.94 -5.69
C GLU A 174 7.48 -8.45 -5.91
N LYS A 175 8.19 -9.19 -5.05
CA LYS A 175 8.28 -10.67 -5.13
C LYS A 175 6.94 -11.38 -4.89
N ASN A 176 6.01 -10.74 -4.18
CA ASN A 176 4.69 -11.29 -3.90
C ASN A 176 3.61 -10.80 -4.87
N MET A 177 3.92 -9.83 -5.73
CA MET A 177 2.97 -9.24 -6.67
C MET A 177 2.89 -10.06 -7.96
N TYR A 178 1.67 -10.30 -8.41
CA TYR A 178 1.40 -10.95 -9.69
C TYR A 178 1.06 -9.89 -10.73
N THR A 179 1.50 -10.07 -11.95
CA THR A 179 1.02 -9.28 -13.10
C THR A 179 -0.03 -10.08 -13.84
N PHE A 180 -1.19 -9.47 -14.07
CA PHE A 180 -2.34 -10.07 -14.72
C PHE A 180 -2.75 -9.27 -15.95
N TYR A 181 -2.30 -9.73 -17.12
CA TYR A 181 -2.75 -9.16 -18.38
C TYR A 181 -4.15 -9.65 -18.71
N GLU A 182 -5.09 -8.72 -18.85
CA GLU A 182 -6.49 -9.01 -19.06
C GLU A 182 -7.13 -8.18 -20.17
N TYR A 183 -8.30 -8.60 -20.61
CA TYR A 183 -9.20 -7.73 -21.34
C TYR A 183 -10.52 -7.67 -20.55
N PRO A 184 -10.91 -6.51 -19.98
CA PRO A 184 -12.04 -6.43 -19.06
C PRO A 184 -13.37 -6.96 -19.63
N LYS A 185 -13.56 -6.86 -20.95
CA LYS A 185 -14.78 -7.35 -21.63
C LYS A 185 -14.78 -8.87 -21.87
N CYS A 186 -13.68 -9.57 -21.57
CA CYS A 186 -13.56 -11.02 -21.74
C CYS A 186 -14.17 -11.76 -20.54
N SER A 187 -15.14 -12.65 -20.78
CA SER A 187 -15.75 -13.47 -19.73
C SER A 187 -14.74 -14.36 -19.01
N THR A 188 -13.76 -14.92 -19.72
CA THR A 188 -12.68 -15.72 -19.13
C THR A 188 -11.79 -14.89 -18.21
N CYS A 189 -11.39 -13.68 -18.62
CA CYS A 189 -10.62 -12.77 -17.76
C CYS A 189 -11.40 -12.40 -16.49
N ARG A 190 -12.70 -12.10 -16.61
CA ARG A 190 -13.55 -11.78 -15.45
C ARG A 190 -13.64 -12.93 -14.45
N LYS A 191 -13.76 -14.18 -14.92
CA LYS A 191 -13.75 -15.38 -14.06
C LYS A 191 -12.41 -15.54 -13.34
N ALA A 192 -11.32 -15.49 -14.09
CA ALA A 192 -9.97 -15.59 -13.57
C ALA A 192 -9.66 -14.50 -12.53
N LYS A 193 -10.05 -13.24 -12.80
CA LYS A 193 -9.89 -12.13 -11.87
C LYS A 193 -10.70 -12.30 -10.58
N ALA A 194 -11.92 -12.82 -10.69
CA ALA A 194 -12.74 -13.10 -9.51
C ALA A 194 -12.08 -14.14 -8.59
N GLU A 195 -11.46 -15.18 -9.15
CA GLU A 195 -10.70 -16.16 -8.37
C GLU A 195 -9.46 -15.54 -7.71
N LEU A 196 -8.67 -14.75 -8.43
CA LEU A 196 -7.50 -14.05 -7.86
C LEU A 196 -7.89 -13.17 -6.66
N ASN A 197 -9.00 -12.45 -6.77
CA ASN A 197 -9.53 -11.65 -5.67
C ASN A 197 -9.98 -12.51 -4.47
N GLN A 198 -10.56 -13.69 -4.72
CA GLN A 198 -10.95 -14.63 -3.66
C GLN A 198 -9.74 -15.24 -2.95
N LEU A 199 -8.64 -15.48 -3.67
CA LEU A 199 -7.38 -15.97 -3.12
C LEU A 199 -6.62 -14.88 -2.34
N GLY A 200 -7.05 -13.62 -2.42
CA GLY A 200 -6.43 -12.49 -1.71
C GLY A 200 -5.02 -12.17 -2.19
N LEU A 201 -4.72 -12.45 -3.46
CA LEU A 201 -3.41 -12.18 -4.05
C LEU A 201 -3.28 -10.71 -4.44
N ASP A 202 -2.10 -10.13 -4.23
CA ASP A 202 -1.75 -8.80 -4.72
C ASP A 202 -1.50 -8.87 -6.23
N VAL A 203 -2.44 -8.37 -7.03
CA VAL A 203 -2.41 -8.48 -8.49
C VAL A 203 -2.46 -7.11 -9.16
N GLU A 204 -1.44 -6.79 -9.94
CA GLU A 204 -1.45 -5.68 -10.89
C GLU A 204 -2.19 -6.11 -12.17
N SER A 205 -3.37 -5.52 -12.42
CA SER A 205 -4.16 -5.80 -13.62
C SER A 205 -3.82 -4.84 -14.76
N ILE A 206 -3.42 -5.37 -15.91
CA ILE A 206 -3.05 -4.57 -17.09
C ILE A 206 -4.01 -4.87 -18.24
N ASN A 207 -4.61 -3.83 -18.84
CA ASN A 207 -5.45 -3.99 -20.02
C ASN A 207 -4.58 -4.30 -21.24
N ILE A 208 -4.56 -5.57 -21.64
CA ILE A 208 -3.71 -6.09 -22.72
C ILE A 208 -3.97 -5.41 -24.07
N LYS A 209 -5.18 -4.87 -24.29
CA LYS A 209 -5.52 -4.15 -25.53
C LYS A 209 -4.82 -2.80 -25.62
N GLU A 210 -4.80 -2.08 -24.50
CA GLU A 210 -4.32 -0.69 -24.43
C GLU A 210 -2.83 -0.65 -24.12
N ASN A 211 -2.37 -1.57 -23.28
CA ASN A 211 -0.99 -1.70 -22.84
C ASN A 211 -0.55 -3.16 -23.04
N PRO A 212 -0.30 -3.57 -24.30
CA PRO A 212 0.26 -4.88 -24.57
C PRO A 212 1.68 -4.97 -23.97
N PRO A 213 2.13 -6.16 -23.52
CA PRO A 213 3.50 -6.36 -23.13
C PRO A 213 4.46 -6.12 -24.32
N SER A 214 5.65 -5.59 -24.04
CA SER A 214 6.65 -5.29 -25.08
C SER A 214 7.18 -6.57 -25.73
N ALA A 215 7.70 -6.45 -26.96
CA ALA A 215 8.31 -7.56 -27.69
C ALA A 215 9.46 -8.21 -26.91
N GLN A 216 10.32 -7.40 -26.30
CA GLN A 216 11.41 -7.88 -25.44
C GLN A 216 10.87 -8.69 -24.25
N PHE A 217 9.87 -8.16 -23.55
CA PHE A 217 9.32 -8.86 -22.38
C PHE A 217 8.60 -10.15 -22.78
N LEU A 218 7.85 -10.15 -23.89
CA LEU A 218 7.24 -11.36 -24.44
C LEU A 218 8.28 -12.43 -24.81
N LYS A 219 9.42 -12.01 -25.36
CA LYS A 219 10.54 -12.91 -25.68
C LYS A 219 11.11 -13.54 -24.41
N GLU A 220 11.39 -12.74 -23.38
CA GLU A 220 11.87 -13.22 -22.08
C GLU A 220 10.88 -14.21 -21.44
N LEU A 221 9.58 -13.91 -21.49
CA LEU A 221 8.53 -14.81 -20.99
C LEU A 221 8.47 -16.14 -21.74
N LEU A 222 8.65 -16.12 -23.06
CA LEU A 222 8.65 -17.32 -23.90
C LEU A 222 9.88 -18.18 -23.63
N GLU A 223 11.07 -17.58 -23.65
CA GLU A 223 12.34 -18.26 -23.38
C GLU A 223 12.41 -18.82 -21.95
N GLY A 224 11.76 -18.15 -20.99
CA GLY A 224 11.65 -18.58 -19.59
C GLY A 224 10.52 -19.57 -19.30
N SER A 225 9.78 -20.03 -20.31
CA SER A 225 8.64 -20.94 -20.14
C SER A 225 8.75 -22.20 -21.01
N ASP A 226 8.13 -23.29 -20.58
CA ASP A 226 8.00 -24.51 -21.39
C ASP A 226 6.83 -24.43 -22.40
N LEU A 227 6.31 -23.22 -22.66
CA LEU A 227 5.13 -23.02 -23.51
C LEU A 227 5.53 -22.77 -24.97
N GLU A 228 4.90 -23.49 -25.88
CA GLU A 228 5.03 -23.22 -27.31
C GLU A 228 4.53 -21.81 -27.66
N LEU A 229 5.24 -21.13 -28.58
CA LEU A 229 4.88 -19.80 -29.12
C LEU A 229 3.39 -19.67 -29.47
N LYS A 230 2.82 -20.69 -30.13
CA LYS A 230 1.41 -20.71 -30.55
C LYS A 230 0.43 -20.56 -29.38
N LYS A 231 0.81 -20.93 -28.15
CA LYS A 231 -0.04 -20.83 -26.96
C LYS A 231 -0.25 -19.37 -26.53
N PHE A 232 0.65 -18.47 -26.90
CA PHE A 232 0.55 -17.03 -26.65
C PHE A 232 -0.36 -16.32 -27.66
N PHE A 233 -0.73 -16.97 -28.77
CA PHE A 233 -1.64 -16.39 -29.74
C PHE A 233 -3.11 -16.64 -29.39
N ASN A 234 -3.92 -15.59 -29.48
CA ASN A 234 -5.37 -15.65 -29.45
C ASN A 234 -5.92 -16.18 -30.77
N THR A 235 -5.76 -17.48 -31.00
CA THR A 235 -6.10 -18.16 -32.26
C THR A 235 -7.58 -18.08 -32.67
N SER A 236 -8.49 -17.78 -31.73
CA SER A 236 -9.92 -17.56 -32.01
C SER A 236 -10.28 -16.08 -32.30
N GLY A 237 -9.32 -15.16 -32.14
CA GLY A 237 -9.51 -13.73 -32.32
C GLY A 237 -9.79 -13.30 -33.76
N GLN A 238 -10.42 -12.14 -33.93
CA GLN A 238 -10.60 -11.53 -35.25
C GLN A 238 -9.26 -11.09 -35.85
N SER A 239 -8.40 -10.42 -35.07
CA SER A 239 -7.05 -10.01 -35.51
C SER A 239 -6.26 -11.20 -36.08
N TYR A 240 -6.23 -12.33 -35.35
CA TYR A 240 -5.51 -13.54 -35.78
C TYR A 240 -6.00 -14.07 -37.13
N ARG A 241 -7.33 -14.10 -37.33
CA ARG A 241 -7.95 -14.55 -38.59
C ARG A 241 -7.71 -13.56 -39.73
N SER A 242 -7.89 -12.26 -39.47
CA SER A 242 -7.75 -11.22 -40.50
C SER A 242 -6.34 -11.13 -41.08
N LEU A 243 -5.32 -11.46 -40.30
CA LEU A 243 -3.93 -11.45 -40.72
C LEU A 243 -3.47 -12.76 -41.38
N GLY A 244 -4.33 -13.79 -41.42
CA GLY A 244 -4.00 -15.10 -41.97
C GLY A 244 -2.92 -15.84 -41.18
N LEU A 245 -2.85 -15.62 -39.85
CA LEU A 245 -1.73 -16.11 -39.04
C LEU A 245 -1.70 -17.63 -38.88
N LYS A 246 -2.80 -18.33 -39.18
CA LYS A 246 -2.82 -19.79 -39.16
C LYS A 246 -1.73 -20.39 -40.05
N ASP A 247 -1.55 -19.82 -41.24
CA ASP A 247 -0.63 -20.33 -42.26
C ASP A 247 0.75 -19.68 -42.17
N LYS A 248 0.84 -18.44 -41.66
CA LYS A 248 2.10 -17.69 -41.50
C LYS A 248 2.86 -18.04 -40.22
N LEU A 249 2.16 -18.32 -39.12
CA LEU A 249 2.82 -18.51 -37.81
C LEU A 249 3.91 -19.62 -37.81
N PRO A 250 3.76 -20.75 -38.53
CA PRO A 250 4.82 -21.76 -38.61
C PRO A 250 6.11 -21.30 -39.29
N THR A 251 6.06 -20.22 -40.08
CA THR A 251 7.23 -19.70 -40.82
C THR A 251 7.85 -18.48 -40.15
N LEU A 252 7.23 -17.92 -39.11
CA LEU A 252 7.77 -16.76 -38.39
C LEU A 252 8.92 -17.17 -37.47
N SER A 253 9.96 -16.34 -37.44
CA SER A 253 10.94 -16.38 -36.37
C SER A 253 10.32 -15.94 -35.03
N LEU A 254 10.99 -16.26 -33.93
CA LEU A 254 10.57 -15.82 -32.59
C LEU A 254 10.46 -14.29 -32.52
N ASP A 255 11.46 -13.58 -33.06
CA ASP A 255 11.53 -12.11 -33.05
C ASP A 255 10.36 -11.48 -33.82
N GLU A 256 10.05 -11.97 -35.02
CA GLU A 256 8.91 -11.49 -35.79
C GLU A 256 7.57 -11.78 -35.09
N ALA A 257 7.47 -12.93 -34.42
CA ALA A 257 6.25 -13.30 -33.72
C ALA A 257 5.99 -12.44 -32.47
N VAL A 258 7.03 -12.11 -31.69
CA VAL A 258 6.86 -11.26 -30.50
C VAL A 258 6.62 -9.80 -30.87
N GLU A 259 7.23 -9.29 -31.94
CA GLU A 259 6.93 -7.96 -32.49
C GLU A 259 5.46 -7.87 -32.92
N LEU A 260 4.97 -8.91 -33.61
CA LEU A 260 3.58 -8.98 -34.00
C LEU A 260 2.63 -8.99 -32.80
N LEU A 261 2.92 -9.79 -31.76
CA LEU A 261 2.13 -9.83 -30.53
C LEU A 261 2.12 -8.47 -29.81
N ALA A 262 3.26 -7.80 -29.72
CA ALA A 262 3.39 -6.48 -29.09
C ALA A 262 2.62 -5.38 -29.86
N SER A 263 2.53 -5.51 -31.18
CA SER A 263 1.84 -4.52 -32.04
C SER A 263 0.31 -4.50 -31.89
N ASP A 264 -0.31 -5.62 -31.53
CA ASP A 264 -1.75 -5.72 -31.28
C ASP A 264 -2.04 -6.69 -30.13
N GLY A 265 -2.35 -6.13 -28.96
CA GLY A 265 -2.71 -6.92 -27.79
C GLY A 265 -3.92 -7.85 -27.97
N MET A 266 -4.75 -7.66 -29.00
CA MET A 266 -5.82 -8.60 -29.34
C MET A 266 -5.34 -9.89 -30.00
N LEU A 267 -4.10 -9.92 -30.49
CA LEU A 267 -3.39 -11.12 -30.93
C LEU A 267 -2.91 -11.97 -29.76
N ILE A 268 -2.79 -11.40 -28.57
CA ILE A 268 -2.27 -12.10 -27.40
C ILE A 268 -3.38 -12.89 -26.70
N LYS A 269 -3.08 -14.15 -26.37
CA LYS A 269 -3.96 -15.04 -25.61
C LYS A 269 -4.07 -14.53 -24.18
N ARG A 270 -5.32 -14.44 -23.70
CA ARG A 270 -5.66 -13.83 -22.41
C ARG A 270 -6.53 -14.76 -21.56
N PRO A 271 -6.53 -14.61 -20.23
CA PRO A 271 -5.59 -13.77 -19.46
C PRO A 271 -4.16 -14.33 -19.48
N ILE A 272 -3.16 -13.55 -19.05
CA ILE A 272 -1.81 -14.07 -18.73
C ILE A 272 -1.52 -13.73 -17.28
N LEU A 273 -1.19 -14.74 -16.48
CA LEU A 273 -0.76 -14.57 -15.09
C LEU A 273 0.76 -14.79 -15.01
N ILE A 274 1.46 -13.82 -14.44
CA ILE A 274 2.93 -13.77 -14.36
C ILE A 274 3.34 -13.47 -12.91
N LYS A 275 4.44 -14.09 -12.45
CA LYS A 275 5.12 -13.76 -11.19
C LYS A 275 6.62 -13.91 -11.38
N ASP A 276 7.41 -12.98 -10.84
CA ASP A 276 8.88 -13.00 -10.92
C ASP A 276 9.41 -13.19 -12.36
N GLY A 277 8.77 -12.53 -13.35
CA GLY A 277 9.14 -12.65 -14.77
C GLY A 277 8.86 -14.02 -15.39
N LYS A 278 8.11 -14.89 -14.71
CA LYS A 278 7.73 -16.22 -15.20
C LYS A 278 6.24 -16.31 -15.45
N VAL A 279 5.89 -16.90 -16.58
CA VAL A 279 4.50 -17.19 -16.92
C VAL A 279 4.00 -18.34 -16.07
N LEU A 280 3.02 -18.07 -15.20
CA LEU A 280 2.36 -19.10 -14.40
C LEU A 280 1.26 -19.80 -15.20
N GLN A 281 0.48 -19.02 -15.97
CA GLN A 281 -0.53 -19.58 -16.87
C GLN A 281 -0.89 -18.61 -18.01
N VAL A 282 -0.99 -19.13 -19.23
CA VAL A 282 -1.59 -18.45 -20.38
C VAL A 282 -2.99 -18.98 -20.65
N GLY A 283 -3.95 -18.06 -20.66
CA GLY A 283 -5.37 -18.36 -20.56
C GLY A 283 -5.78 -18.71 -19.13
N TYR A 284 -6.97 -19.29 -19.02
CA TYR A 284 -7.52 -19.78 -17.77
C TYR A 284 -7.93 -21.23 -18.00
N ARG A 285 -6.93 -22.11 -18.04
CA ARG A 285 -7.12 -23.54 -18.39
C ARG A 285 -7.39 -24.39 -17.16
N THR A 286 -6.67 -24.09 -16.09
CA THR A 286 -6.84 -24.67 -14.77
C THR A 286 -7.16 -23.55 -13.78
N PRO A 287 -8.02 -23.79 -12.77
CA PRO A 287 -8.19 -22.87 -11.65
C PRO A 287 -6.85 -22.46 -11.05
N TYR A 288 -6.73 -21.20 -10.65
CA TYR A 288 -5.52 -20.65 -10.06
C TYR A 288 -5.21 -21.21 -8.68
N GLN A 289 -6.22 -21.63 -7.92
CA GLN A 289 -6.02 -22.34 -6.65
C GLN A 289 -5.23 -23.65 -6.80
N ASP A 290 -5.24 -24.26 -7.99
CA ASP A 290 -4.54 -25.52 -8.28
C ASP A 290 -3.12 -25.26 -8.83
N LEU A 291 -2.79 -23.99 -9.09
CA LEU A 291 -1.42 -23.58 -9.31
C LEU A 291 -0.77 -23.45 -7.92
N ASN A 292 0.43 -23.99 -7.73
CA ASN A 292 1.18 -23.81 -6.49
C ASN A 292 1.73 -22.36 -6.40
N LEU A 293 0.83 -21.38 -6.27
CA LEU A 293 1.08 -19.93 -6.35
C LEU A 293 1.85 -19.36 -5.17
#